data_AF-A0A350YNJ0-F1
#
_entry.id   AF-A0A350YNJ0-F1
#
_cell.length_a   1.000
_cell.length_b   1.000
_cell.length_c   1.000
_cell.angle_alpha   90.00
_cell.angle_beta   90.00
_cell.angle_gamma   90.00
#
_symmetry.space_group_name_H-M   'P 1'
#
loop_
_entity.id
_entity.type
_entity.pdbx_description
1 polymer ?
#
loop_
_entity_poly.entity_id
_entity_poly.type
_entity_poly.pdbx_seq_one_letter_code
_entity_poly.pdbx_strand_id
1 'polypeptide(L)' 'MSNLFSPLTIRGITLKNRIVMSPMCQYSARDGFANDWHLVHYGTRAAGG' A
#
# COMPACT_ATOMS: atom_id res chain seq x y z
N MET A 1 -12.65 13.18 -18.09
CA MET A 1 -11.99 11.87 -17.88
C MET A 1 -11.21 11.93 -16.59
N SER A 2 -11.39 10.97 -15.68
CA SER A 2 -10.70 10.98 -14.38
C SER A 2 -9.23 10.60 -14.55
N ASN A 3 -8.34 11.39 -13.95
CA ASN A 3 -6.92 11.05 -13.86
C ASN A 3 -6.62 10.02 -12.75
N LEU A 4 -7.60 9.68 -11.90
CA LEU A 4 -7.38 8.83 -10.73
C LEU A 4 -6.85 7.44 -11.10
N PHE A 5 -7.34 6.88 -12.22
CA PHE A 5 -6.95 5.56 -12.71
C PHE A 5 -5.87 5.61 -13.81
N SER A 6 -5.30 6.78 -14.09
CA SER A 6 -4.20 6.88 -15.04
C SER A 6 -2.86 6.51 -14.39
N PRO A 7 -1.92 5.92 -15.14
CA PRO A 7 -0.59 5.64 -14.63
C PRO A 7 0.13 6.91 -14.15
N LEU A 8 1.01 6.74 -13.16
CA LEU A 8 1.86 7.79 -12.62
C LEU A 8 3.27 7.26 -12.42
N THR A 9 4.24 7.83 -13.12
CA THR A 9 5.66 7.53 -12.91
C THR A 9 6.26 8.53 -11.93
N ILE A 10 6.87 8.01 -10.85
CA ILE A 10 7.62 8.80 -9.88
C ILE A 10 9.04 8.23 -9.86
N ARG A 11 10.02 9.04 -10.29
CA ARG A 11 11.41 8.58 -10.52
C ARG A 11 11.42 7.38 -11.47
N GLY A 12 11.94 6.23 -11.05
CA GLY A 12 12.02 5.00 -11.85
C GLY A 12 10.87 4.00 -11.63
N ILE A 13 9.82 4.38 -10.89
CA ILE A 13 8.70 3.48 -10.56
C ILE A 13 7.42 3.99 -11.22
N THR A 14 6.73 3.12 -11.95
CA THR A 14 5.42 3.41 -12.55
C THR A 14 4.31 2.75 -11.76
N LEU A 15 3.41 3.56 -11.21
CA LEU A 15 2.18 3.12 -10.54
C LEU A 15 1.07 2.95 -11.58
N LYS A 16 0.24 1.91 -11.42
CA LYS A 16 -0.88 1.63 -12.35
C LYS A 16 -2.02 2.65 -12.25
N ASN A 17 -2.15 3.30 -11.10
CA ASN A 17 -3.15 4.32 -10.80
C ASN A 17 -2.59 5.33 -9.79
N ARG A 18 -3.37 6.35 -9.44
CA ARG A 18 -2.99 7.40 -8.48
C ARG A 18 -3.56 7.15 -7.08
N ILE A 19 -3.98 5.93 -6.78
CA ILE A 19 -4.48 5.51 -5.48
C ILE A 19 -3.30 4.97 -4.68
N VAL A 20 -3.08 5.51 -3.50
CA VAL A 20 -1.99 5.10 -2.60
C VAL A 20 -2.53 4.90 -1.20
N MET A 21 -1.93 3.97 -0.45
CA MET A 21 -2.19 3.82 0.96
C MET A 21 -1.27 4.74 1.76
N SER A 22 -1.84 5.62 2.56
CA SER A 22 -1.07 6.40 3.55
C SER A 22 -0.43 5.50 4.60
N PRO A 23 0.68 5.92 5.22
CA PRO A 23 1.21 5.20 6.38
C PRO A 23 0.19 5.26 7.53
N MET A 24 -0.19 4.09 8.05
CA MET A 24 -1.13 3.94 9.16
C MET A 24 -0.50 3.06 10.24
N CYS A 25 -0.52 3.53 11.48
CA CYS A 25 -0.05 2.75 12.62
C CYS A 25 -0.99 1.57 12.87
N GLN A 26 -0.42 0.36 12.88
CA GLN A 26 -1.18 -0.85 13.14
C GLN A 26 -1.20 -1.25 14.61
N TYR A 27 -0.27 -0.75 15.43
CA TYR A 27 -0.10 -1.06 16.87
C TYR A 27 -0.08 -2.55 17.21
N SER A 28 0.32 -3.40 16.26
CA SER A 28 0.30 -4.87 16.38
C SER A 28 1.70 -5.49 16.36
N ALA A 29 2.76 -4.69 16.33
CA ALA A 29 4.13 -5.20 16.33
C ALA A 29 4.49 -5.79 17.71
N ARG A 30 5.37 -6.80 17.72
CA ARG A 30 5.98 -7.34 18.94
C ARG A 30 7.48 -7.15 18.84
N ASP A 31 8.08 -6.48 19.83
CA ASP A 31 9.51 -6.11 19.83
C ASP A 31 9.97 -5.36 18.56
N GLY A 32 9.06 -4.59 17.96
CA GLY A 32 9.32 -3.86 16.71
C GLY A 32 9.23 -4.70 15.43
N PHE A 33 8.98 -6.01 15.54
CA PHE A 33 8.89 -6.89 14.39
C PHE A 33 7.46 -6.99 13.82
N ALA A 34 7.41 -7.02 12.49
CA ALA A 34 6.20 -7.41 11.77
C ALA A 34 5.85 -8.88 12.07
N ASN A 35 4.57 -9.20 11.92
CA ASN A 35 4.00 -10.52 12.19
C ASN A 35 2.78 -10.74 11.29
N ASP A 36 2.04 -11.84 11.51
CA ASP A 36 0.90 -12.26 10.68
C ASP A 36 -0.17 -11.18 10.49
N TRP A 37 -0.35 -10.30 11.49
CA TRP A 37 -1.25 -9.14 11.34
C TRP A 37 -0.82 -8.26 10.16
N HIS A 38 0.47 -7.95 10.07
CA HIS A 38 1.02 -7.08 9.03
C HIS A 38 0.98 -7.78 7.67
N LEU A 39 1.29 -9.08 7.64
CA LEU A 39 1.23 -9.88 6.41
C LEU A 39 -0.17 -9.88 5.81
N VAL A 40 -1.18 -10.24 6.61
CA VAL A 40 -2.57 -10.24 6.15
C VAL A 40 -3.05 -8.82 5.86
N HIS A 41 -2.77 -7.86 6.75
CA HIS A 41 -3.23 -6.49 6.59
C HIS A 41 -2.74 -5.86 5.28
N TYR A 42 -1.44 -5.88 5.01
CA TYR A 42 -0.89 -5.29 3.78
C TYR A 42 -1.19 -6.16 2.56
N GLY A 43 -1.19 -7.49 2.71
CA GLY A 43 -1.54 -8.42 1.63
C GLY A 43 -2.93 -8.16 1.04
N THR A 44 -3.95 -7.99 1.90
CA THR A 44 -5.32 -7.78 1.39
C THR A 44 -5.50 -6.42 0.70
N ARG A 45 -4.70 -5.40 1.04
CA ARG A 45 -4.78 -4.09 0.36
C ARG A 45 -3.98 -4.06 -0.92
N ALA A 46 -2.85 -4.76 -0.97
CA ALA A 46 -2.12 -4.98 -2.22
C ALA A 46 -2.98 -5.76 -3.24
N ALA A 47 -3.76 -6.75 -2.78
CA ALA A 47 -4.71 -7.48 -3.62
C ALA A 47 -5.87 -6.61 -4.15
N GLY A 48 -6.22 -5.54 -3.44
CA GLY A 48 -7.38 -4.69 -3.73
C GLY A 48 -7.23 -3.78 -4.94
N GLY A 49 -6.02 -3.52 -5.42
CA GLY A 49 -5.82 -2.66 -6.60
C GLY A 49 -4.86 -1.51 -6.36
#